data_AF-A0A445F018-F1
#
_entry.id   AF-A0A445F018-F1
#
_cell.length_a   1.000
_cell.length_b   1.000
_cell.length_c   1.000
_cell.angle_alpha   90.00
_cell.angle_beta   90.00
_cell.angle_gamma   90.00
#
_symmetry.space_group_name_H-M   'P 1'
#
loop_
_entity.id
_entity.type
_entity.pdbx_description
1 polymer ?
#
loop_
_entity_poly.entity_id
_entity_poly.type
_entity_poly.pdbx_seq_one_letter_code
_entity_poly.pdbx_strand_id
1 'polypeptide(L)'
;MDFTAEKKESESNTENAHPTTLDSSSQLASALDSNNKEIEERQARELKAARIRRIIEAEGIPYTYLCCHAFIDYFLRNLAQIDITVPPRDKVFILGDGNVKEAFVTEADVGTLTIEAANEPNALNKTVRIRLPKNYLTINEIISLWENKIGKTLEKTYVLEEKVLKDIKGRYFLGLFFSKALKKLEKNNYFDIDSVIWPDGNCENARFW
;
A
#
# COMPACT_ATOMS: atom_id res chain seq x y z
N MET A 1 -38.40 13.00 -81.98
CA MET A 1 -37.66 14.24 -81.68
C MET A 1 -38.06 14.66 -80.28
N ASP A 2 -37.45 14.30 -79.16
CA ASP A 2 -36.40 13.38 -78.69
C ASP A 2 -36.71 13.22 -77.17
N PHE A 3 -36.83 12.00 -76.60
CA PHE A 3 -35.80 11.27 -75.82
C PHE A 3 -35.08 12.18 -74.79
N THR A 4 -35.06 11.99 -73.46
CA THR A 4 -34.90 10.82 -72.55
C THR A 4 -35.10 11.34 -71.10
N ALA A 5 -35.85 10.70 -70.19
CA ALA A 5 -35.55 9.55 -69.28
C ALA A 5 -35.02 9.93 -67.87
N GLU A 6 -35.61 9.26 -66.86
CA GLU A 6 -35.36 9.28 -65.41
C GLU A 6 -33.96 8.78 -65.00
N LYS A 7 -33.44 9.18 -63.82
CA LYS A 7 -33.04 8.23 -62.74
C LYS A 7 -32.65 8.88 -61.39
N LYS A 8 -32.87 8.08 -60.34
CA LYS A 8 -32.59 8.19 -58.89
C LYS A 8 -31.14 7.77 -58.53
N GLU A 9 -30.77 8.00 -57.24
CA GLU A 9 -29.60 7.50 -56.45
C GLU A 9 -28.24 8.19 -56.71
N SER A 10 -27.31 8.43 -55.77
CA SER A 10 -27.04 7.92 -54.41
C SER A 10 -26.01 8.85 -53.67
N GLU A 11 -25.74 8.52 -52.40
CA GLU A 11 -24.85 9.12 -51.37
C GLU A 11 -23.45 9.61 -51.78
N SER A 12 -22.96 10.66 -51.10
CA SER A 12 -21.58 10.68 -50.59
C SER A 12 -21.42 11.58 -49.34
N ASN A 13 -20.81 10.99 -48.32
CA ASN A 13 -20.40 11.59 -47.04
C ASN A 13 -19.32 12.65 -47.22
N THR A 14 -19.30 13.68 -46.36
CA THR A 14 -18.05 14.27 -45.85
C THR A 14 -18.30 15.01 -44.53
N GLU A 15 -17.82 14.36 -43.45
CA GLU A 15 -17.08 14.90 -42.31
C GLU A 15 -17.48 16.27 -41.73
N ASN A 16 -18.15 16.24 -40.58
CA ASN A 16 -18.01 17.29 -39.57
C ASN A 16 -17.25 16.73 -38.36
N ALA A 17 -16.10 17.33 -38.11
CA ALA A 17 -15.11 16.94 -37.11
C ALA A 17 -15.66 16.98 -35.67
N HIS A 18 -15.37 15.91 -34.94
CA HIS A 18 -15.51 15.80 -33.49
C HIS A 18 -14.34 16.53 -32.79
N PRO A 19 -14.54 17.39 -31.77
CA PRO A 19 -13.44 18.00 -31.04
C PRO A 19 -13.11 17.18 -29.78
N THR A 20 -12.27 16.14 -29.86
CA THR A 20 -11.85 15.44 -28.62
C THR A 20 -10.53 14.67 -28.77
N THR A 21 -9.36 15.32 -28.60
CA THR A 21 -8.09 14.58 -28.33
C THR A 21 -7.03 15.34 -27.52
N LEU A 22 -7.12 16.66 -27.31
CA LEU A 22 -6.05 17.40 -26.60
C LEU A 22 -6.07 17.26 -25.06
N ASP A 23 -7.23 17.01 -24.46
CA ASP A 23 -7.39 16.98 -22.99
C ASP A 23 -6.73 15.73 -22.36
N SER A 24 -6.95 14.56 -22.95
CA SER A 24 -6.48 13.28 -22.40
C SER A 24 -4.95 13.14 -22.34
N SER A 25 -4.23 13.66 -23.32
CA SER A 25 -2.75 13.59 -23.36
C SER A 25 -2.10 14.50 -22.33
N SER A 26 -2.69 15.67 -22.07
CA SER A 26 -2.20 16.63 -21.07
C SER A 26 -2.42 16.14 -19.64
N GLN A 27 -3.60 15.54 -19.39
CA GLN A 27 -3.92 14.92 -18.10
C GLN A 27 -2.99 13.73 -17.83
N LEU A 28 -2.71 12.90 -18.84
CA LEU A 28 -1.84 11.74 -18.70
C LEU A 28 -0.37 12.12 -18.44
N ALA A 29 0.12 13.20 -19.05
CA ALA A 29 1.44 13.77 -18.76
C ALA A 29 1.54 14.37 -17.35
N SER A 30 0.54 15.16 -16.93
CA SER A 30 0.50 15.72 -15.57
C SER A 30 0.39 14.66 -14.48
N ALA A 31 -0.37 13.59 -14.76
CA ALA A 31 -0.45 12.44 -13.88
C ALA A 31 0.93 11.81 -13.79
N LEU A 32 1.58 11.50 -14.91
CA LEU A 32 2.91 10.86 -14.97
C LEU A 32 4.03 11.65 -14.26
N ASP A 33 3.98 12.98 -14.28
CA ASP A 33 4.96 13.83 -13.58
C ASP A 33 4.74 13.86 -12.05
N SER A 34 3.49 13.80 -11.59
CA SER A 34 3.11 13.89 -10.18
C SER A 34 3.46 12.70 -9.24
N ASN A 35 3.21 11.44 -9.55
CA ASN A 35 3.93 10.76 -10.60
C ASN A 35 5.33 10.35 -10.13
N ASN A 36 6.28 10.60 -11.00
CA ASN A 36 7.69 10.45 -10.68
C ASN A 36 8.11 11.26 -9.44
N LYS A 37 7.55 12.45 -9.22
CA LYS A 37 7.87 13.30 -8.06
C LYS A 37 7.62 12.60 -6.71
N GLU A 38 6.47 11.97 -6.51
CA GLU A 38 6.16 11.32 -5.23
C GLU A 38 7.01 10.05 -4.98
N ILE A 39 7.41 9.32 -6.04
CA ILE A 39 8.37 8.20 -5.94
C ILE A 39 9.75 8.72 -5.48
N GLU A 40 10.23 9.80 -6.08
CA GLU A 40 11.49 10.44 -5.69
C GLU A 40 11.44 10.95 -4.25
N GLU A 41 10.33 11.58 -3.84
CA GLU A 41 10.12 12.03 -2.46
C GLU A 41 10.14 10.85 -1.48
N ARG A 42 9.54 9.70 -1.82
CA ARG A 42 9.59 8.51 -0.97
C ARG A 42 11.01 7.96 -0.86
N GLN A 43 11.72 7.80 -1.97
CA GLN A 43 13.11 7.35 -1.95
C GLN A 43 13.97 8.30 -1.12
N ALA A 44 13.72 9.60 -1.22
CA ALA A 44 14.35 10.62 -0.39
C ALA A 44 13.99 10.46 1.10
N ARG A 45 12.74 10.16 1.45
CA ARG A 45 12.32 9.89 2.85
C ARG A 45 13.02 8.64 3.42
N GLU A 46 13.06 7.55 2.67
CA GLU A 46 13.73 6.31 3.09
C GLU A 46 15.24 6.51 3.24
N LEU A 47 15.87 7.19 2.27
CA LEU A 47 17.28 7.53 2.32
C LEU A 47 17.59 8.46 3.50
N LYS A 48 16.72 9.43 3.79
CA LYS A 48 16.83 10.34 4.94
C LYS A 48 16.76 9.56 6.26
N ALA A 49 15.79 8.66 6.41
CA ALA A 49 15.66 7.83 7.60
C ALA A 49 16.91 6.93 7.79
N ALA A 50 17.38 6.27 6.73
CA ALA A 50 18.59 5.45 6.78
C ALA A 50 19.84 6.27 7.14
N ARG A 51 19.95 7.51 6.62
CA ARG A 51 21.06 8.42 6.95
C ARG A 51 21.03 8.83 8.43
N ILE A 52 19.86 9.15 8.98
CA ILE A 52 19.71 9.49 10.40
C ILE A 52 20.17 8.31 11.28
N ARG A 53 19.75 7.08 10.95
CA ARG A 53 20.16 5.88 11.70
C ARG A 53 21.67 5.71 11.74
N ARG A 54 22.35 5.85 10.59
CA ARG A 54 23.81 5.77 10.51
C ARG A 54 24.52 6.83 11.34
N ILE A 55 23.98 8.05 11.39
CA ILE A 55 24.54 9.13 12.21
C ILE A 55 24.38 8.81 13.70
N ILE A 56 23.19 8.38 14.13
CA ILE A 56 22.91 7.96 15.51
C ILE A 56 23.89 6.87 15.96
N GLU A 57 24.07 5.84 15.12
CA GLU A 57 24.98 4.73 15.37
C GLU A 57 26.45 5.18 15.44
N ALA A 58 26.89 6.04 14.51
CA ALA A 58 28.27 6.53 14.46
C ALA A 58 28.64 7.43 15.66
N GLU A 59 27.68 8.21 16.16
CA GLU A 59 27.85 9.07 17.33
C GLU A 59 27.70 8.30 18.67
N GLY A 60 27.39 6.99 18.63
CA GLY A 60 27.21 6.17 19.83
C GLY A 60 25.99 6.58 20.67
N ILE A 61 24.99 7.23 20.06
CA ILE A 61 23.77 7.67 20.75
C ILE A 61 22.89 6.44 21.02
N PRO A 62 22.47 6.20 22.28
CA PRO A 62 21.52 5.13 22.60
C PRO A 62 20.24 5.23 21.75
N TYR A 63 19.84 4.14 21.11
CA TYR A 63 18.69 4.17 20.21
C TYR A 63 17.78 2.95 20.33
N THR A 64 16.54 3.15 19.89
CA THR A 64 15.60 2.08 19.55
C THR A 64 14.88 2.48 18.28
N TYR A 65 14.97 1.66 17.23
CA TYR A 65 14.21 1.88 16.00
C TYR A 65 12.94 1.05 16.04
N LEU A 66 11.79 1.72 16.14
CA LEU A 66 10.51 1.03 16.13
C LEU A 66 9.98 0.90 14.70
N CYS A 67 9.80 -0.33 14.25
CA CYS A 67 9.17 -0.67 12.97
C CYS A 67 7.74 -1.12 13.22
N CYS A 68 6.78 -0.20 13.07
CA CYS A 68 5.37 -0.43 13.37
C CYS A 68 4.51 -0.98 12.22
N HIS A 69 5.07 -1.17 11.02
CA HIS A 69 4.35 -1.72 9.88
C HIS A 69 3.09 -0.91 9.49
N ALA A 70 1.94 -1.57 9.26
CA ALA A 70 0.76 -0.97 8.68
C ALA A 70 -0.21 -0.45 9.75
N PHE A 71 -0.44 0.86 9.77
CA PHE A 71 -1.49 1.45 10.60
C PHE A 71 -2.87 1.04 10.12
N ILE A 72 -3.69 0.51 11.03
CA ILE A 72 -5.02 -0.01 10.73
C ILE A 72 -5.91 1.07 10.12
N ASP A 73 -5.93 2.27 10.70
CA ASP A 73 -6.81 3.35 10.26
C ASP A 73 -6.43 3.95 8.92
N TYR A 74 -5.19 3.70 8.46
CA TYR A 74 -4.74 4.05 7.13
C TYR A 74 -5.02 2.93 6.12
N PHE A 75 -4.61 1.69 6.42
CA PHE A 75 -4.64 0.58 5.46
C PHE A 75 -5.96 -0.20 5.46
N LEU A 76 -6.54 -0.48 6.62
CA LEU A 76 -7.76 -1.29 6.73
C LEU A 76 -9.04 -0.47 6.54
N ARG A 77 -8.97 0.86 6.77
CA ARG A 77 -10.12 1.76 6.57
C ARG A 77 -10.76 1.61 5.20
N ASN A 78 -10.01 1.24 4.17
CA ASN A 78 -10.51 1.03 2.82
C ASN A 78 -10.10 -0.32 2.21
N LEU A 79 -9.66 -1.29 3.03
CA LEU A 79 -9.08 -2.58 2.58
C LEU A 79 -7.97 -2.42 1.55
N ALA A 80 -7.12 -1.42 1.74
CA ALA A 80 -6.01 -1.09 0.86
C ALA A 80 -6.39 -0.84 -0.61
N GLN A 81 -7.61 -0.37 -0.84
CA GLN A 81 -8.07 -0.03 -2.18
C GLN A 81 -7.69 1.40 -2.53
N ILE A 82 -7.38 1.64 -3.80
CA ILE A 82 -7.03 2.97 -4.30
C ILE A 82 -8.33 3.77 -4.52
N ASP A 83 -8.28 5.08 -4.29
CA ASP A 83 -9.34 6.04 -4.61
C ASP A 83 -10.67 5.84 -3.88
N ILE A 84 -10.68 5.04 -2.80
CA ILE A 84 -11.85 4.88 -1.93
C ILE A 84 -11.47 5.08 -0.46
N THR A 85 -12.38 5.63 0.32
CA THR A 85 -12.17 5.99 1.73
C THR A 85 -12.90 5.08 2.71
N VAL A 86 -13.72 4.17 2.20
CA VAL A 86 -14.52 3.22 2.99
C VAL A 86 -14.29 1.80 2.49
N PRO A 87 -14.48 0.76 3.33
CA PRO A 87 -14.29 -0.61 2.91
C PRO A 87 -15.31 -0.99 1.81
N PRO A 88 -14.86 -1.61 0.70
CA PRO A 88 -15.75 -1.97 -0.40
C PRO A 88 -16.76 -3.03 0.02
N ARG A 89 -17.97 -2.99 -0.56
CA ARG A 89 -19.06 -3.95 -0.27
C ARG A 89 -19.47 -4.81 -1.47
N ASP A 90 -18.84 -4.58 -2.63
CA ASP A 90 -19.16 -5.27 -3.89
C ASP A 90 -17.93 -5.94 -4.50
N LYS A 91 -16.87 -5.18 -4.77
CA LYS A 91 -15.66 -5.65 -5.45
C LYS A 91 -14.38 -5.20 -4.75
N VAL A 92 -13.35 -6.01 -4.83
CA VAL A 92 -12.03 -5.75 -4.26
C VAL A 92 -10.92 -6.16 -5.23
N PHE A 93 -9.90 -5.30 -5.34
CA PHE A 93 -8.68 -5.58 -6.09
C PHE A 93 -7.61 -6.08 -5.13
N ILE A 94 -6.98 -7.20 -5.48
CA ILE A 94 -5.96 -7.87 -4.68
C ILE A 94 -4.67 -7.88 -5.49
N LEU A 95 -3.58 -7.42 -4.89
CA LEU A 95 -2.28 -7.36 -5.53
C LEU A 95 -1.57 -8.71 -5.37
N GLY A 96 -1.01 -9.22 -6.46
CA GLY A 96 -0.45 -10.57 -6.50
C GLY A 96 -1.52 -11.62 -6.24
N ASP A 97 -1.19 -12.60 -5.40
CA ASP A 97 -2.09 -13.68 -4.98
C ASP A 97 -2.81 -13.40 -3.64
N GLY A 98 -2.49 -12.28 -2.99
CA GLY A 98 -3.05 -11.89 -1.70
C GLY A 98 -2.61 -12.72 -0.50
N ASN A 99 -1.59 -13.57 -0.62
CA ASN A 99 -1.13 -14.48 0.45
C ASN A 99 0.12 -13.99 1.19
N VAL A 100 0.59 -12.77 0.90
CA VAL A 100 1.67 -12.14 1.66
C VAL A 100 1.14 -11.68 3.01
N LYS A 101 1.80 -12.11 4.09
CA LYS A 101 1.50 -11.68 5.45
C LYS A 101 2.02 -10.26 5.70
N GLU A 102 1.19 -9.43 6.32
CA GLU A 102 1.51 -8.08 6.76
C GLU A 102 1.11 -7.91 8.23
N ALA A 103 1.83 -7.04 8.96
CA ALA A 103 1.53 -6.76 10.36
C ALA A 103 0.69 -5.48 10.47
N PHE A 104 -0.49 -5.62 11.08
CA PHE A 104 -1.41 -4.50 11.30
C PHE A 104 -1.43 -4.10 12.77
N VAL A 105 -1.41 -2.79 13.04
CA VAL A 105 -1.42 -2.27 14.40
C VAL A 105 -2.25 -1.00 14.47
N THR A 106 -2.96 -0.80 15.58
CA THR A 106 -3.66 0.47 15.82
C THR A 106 -2.65 1.55 16.18
N GLU A 107 -2.93 2.80 15.84
CA GLU A 107 -2.09 3.94 16.18
C GLU A 107 -1.96 4.12 17.70
N ALA A 108 -3.01 3.75 18.46
CA ALA A 108 -2.98 3.74 19.91
C ALA A 108 -1.97 2.71 20.47
N ASP A 109 -1.97 1.49 19.93
CA ASP A 109 -1.01 0.47 20.33
C ASP A 109 0.42 0.85 19.93
N VAL A 110 0.61 1.50 18.77
CA VAL A 110 1.92 2.03 18.38
C VAL A 110 2.44 3.01 19.42
N GLY A 111 1.59 3.91 19.91
CA GLY A 111 1.95 4.83 20.99
C GLY A 111 2.37 4.10 22.26
N THR A 112 1.55 3.15 22.73
CA THR A 112 1.84 2.33 23.92
C THR A 112 3.15 1.57 23.79
N LEU A 113 3.31 0.82 22.69
CA LEU A 113 4.47 -0.01 22.41
C LEU A 113 5.75 0.80 22.18
N THR A 114 5.62 2.06 21.72
CA THR A 114 6.77 2.98 21.65
C THR A 114 7.29 3.33 23.04
N ILE A 115 6.38 3.65 23.97
CA ILE A 115 6.76 3.98 25.35
C ILE A 115 7.33 2.76 26.07
N GLU A 116 6.74 1.58 25.88
CA GLU A 116 7.28 0.34 26.44
C GLU A 116 8.67 0.05 25.88
N ALA A 117 8.86 0.09 24.56
CA ALA A 117 10.15 -0.13 23.94
C ALA A 117 11.21 0.90 24.37
N ALA A 118 10.84 2.16 24.62
CA ALA A 118 11.76 3.18 25.08
C ALA A 118 12.28 2.93 26.51
N ASN A 119 11.48 2.24 27.35
CA ASN A 119 11.83 1.92 28.74
C ASN A 119 12.42 0.52 28.90
N GLU A 120 12.41 -0.30 27.85
CA GLU A 120 12.84 -1.70 27.90
C GLU A 120 14.35 -1.82 27.67
N PRO A 121 15.14 -2.30 28.65
CA PRO A 121 16.59 -2.48 28.48
C PRO A 121 16.93 -3.41 27.31
N ASN A 122 16.08 -4.40 27.03
CA ASN A 122 16.28 -5.31 25.91
C ASN A 122 16.04 -4.68 24.55
N ALA A 123 15.52 -3.45 24.47
CA ALA A 123 15.33 -2.69 23.23
C ALA A 123 16.49 -1.73 22.91
N LEU A 124 17.46 -1.59 23.84
CA LEU A 124 18.61 -0.71 23.66
C LEU A 124 19.46 -1.12 22.46
N ASN A 125 19.77 -0.14 21.61
CA ASN A 125 20.55 -0.25 20.38
C ASN A 125 20.02 -1.29 19.39
N LYS A 126 18.69 -1.43 19.32
CA LYS A 126 18.02 -2.44 18.48
C LYS A 126 16.93 -1.87 17.60
N THR A 127 16.56 -2.66 16.60
CA THR A 127 15.33 -2.46 15.84
C THR A 127 14.25 -3.41 16.36
N VAL A 128 13.17 -2.83 16.87
CA VAL A 128 12.01 -3.55 17.41
C VAL A 128 10.88 -3.54 16.38
N ARG A 129 10.35 -4.71 16.03
CA ARG A 129 9.27 -4.84 15.05
C ARG A 129 7.95 -5.14 15.73
N ILE A 130 6.93 -4.34 15.47
CA ILE A 130 5.58 -4.65 15.94
C ILE A 130 4.98 -5.69 15.00
N ARG A 131 5.01 -6.96 15.42
CA ARG A 131 4.41 -8.08 14.69
C ARG A 131 3.55 -8.91 15.65
N LEU A 132 2.38 -8.39 15.98
CA LEU A 132 1.44 -9.05 16.87
C LEU A 132 0.85 -10.30 16.17
N PRO A 133 0.91 -11.51 16.78
CA PRO A 133 0.53 -12.76 16.13
C PRO A 133 -0.91 -12.76 15.58
N LYS A 134 -1.86 -12.17 16.31
CA LYS A 134 -3.27 -12.11 15.89
C LYS A 134 -3.51 -11.11 14.76
N ASN A 135 -2.61 -10.15 14.56
CA ASN A 135 -2.72 -9.12 13.54
C ASN A 135 -1.72 -9.31 12.39
N TYR A 136 -1.08 -10.48 12.33
CA TYR A 136 -0.21 -10.87 11.24
C TYR A 136 -1.01 -11.64 10.20
N LEU A 137 -1.63 -10.88 9.30
CA LEU A 137 -2.68 -11.35 8.41
C LEU A 137 -2.31 -11.10 6.94
N THR A 138 -2.85 -11.93 6.05
CA THR A 138 -2.84 -11.70 4.62
C THR A 138 -4.04 -10.84 4.23
N ILE A 139 -3.99 -10.18 3.07
CA ILE A 139 -5.14 -9.42 2.57
C ILE A 139 -6.34 -10.35 2.29
N ASN A 140 -6.10 -11.61 1.89
CA ASN A 140 -7.16 -12.61 1.75
C ASN A 140 -7.86 -12.92 3.08
N GLU A 141 -7.11 -13.05 4.18
CA GLU A 141 -7.67 -13.24 5.53
C GLU A 141 -8.47 -12.01 5.98
N ILE A 142 -7.94 -10.81 5.73
CA ILE A 142 -8.64 -9.54 6.04
C ILE A 142 -9.95 -9.41 5.26
N ILE A 143 -9.92 -9.70 3.96
CA ILE A 143 -11.13 -9.67 3.12
C ILE A 143 -12.14 -10.68 3.65
N SER A 144 -11.70 -11.88 4.05
CA SER A 144 -12.58 -12.90 4.63
C SER A 144 -13.23 -12.42 5.94
N LEU A 145 -12.47 -11.75 6.82
CA LEU A 145 -13.01 -11.13 8.04
C LEU A 145 -14.05 -10.06 7.72
N TRP A 146 -13.81 -9.26 6.67
CA TRP A 146 -14.75 -8.24 6.22
C TRP A 146 -16.02 -8.84 5.61
N GLU A 147 -15.91 -9.85 4.75
CA GLU A 147 -17.03 -10.58 4.15
C GLU A 147 -17.94 -11.17 5.23
N ASN A 148 -17.34 -11.77 6.27
CA ASN A 148 -18.06 -12.28 7.43
C ASN A 148 -18.80 -11.15 8.18
N LYS A 149 -18.16 -9.98 8.32
CA LYS A 149 -18.76 -8.82 9.00
C LYS A 149 -19.94 -8.21 8.22
N ILE A 150 -19.90 -8.25 6.89
CA ILE A 150 -20.98 -7.70 6.05
C ILE A 150 -22.01 -8.75 5.61
N GLY A 151 -21.78 -10.04 5.88
CA GLY A 151 -22.65 -11.15 5.48
C GLY A 151 -22.73 -11.32 3.95
N LYS A 152 -21.69 -10.93 3.22
CA LYS A 152 -21.66 -10.92 1.75
C LYS A 152 -20.26 -11.21 1.23
N THR A 153 -20.19 -12.06 0.20
CA THR A 153 -18.97 -12.31 -0.56
C THR A 153 -18.72 -11.19 -1.57
N LEU A 154 -17.50 -10.67 -1.59
CA LEU A 154 -17.00 -9.70 -2.55
C LEU A 154 -16.52 -10.38 -3.83
N GLU A 155 -16.70 -9.70 -4.96
CA GLU A 155 -16.05 -10.03 -6.22
C GLU A 155 -14.54 -9.69 -6.11
N LYS A 156 -13.68 -10.69 -6.29
CA LYS A 156 -12.23 -10.56 -6.11
C LYS A 156 -11.53 -10.52 -7.47
N THR A 157 -10.80 -9.44 -7.73
CA THR A 157 -9.94 -9.32 -8.91
C THR A 157 -8.47 -9.33 -8.50
N TYR A 158 -7.73 -10.34 -8.94
CA TYR A 158 -6.29 -10.44 -8.68
C TYR A 158 -5.48 -9.72 -9.77
N VAL A 159 -4.51 -8.91 -9.35
CA VAL A 159 -3.65 -8.11 -10.23
C VAL A 159 -2.21 -8.61 -10.11
N LEU A 160 -1.66 -9.15 -11.20
CA LEU A 160 -0.30 -9.71 -11.23
C LEU A 160 0.76 -8.66 -10.87
N GLU A 161 1.84 -9.08 -10.18
CA GLU A 161 2.97 -8.21 -9.80
C GLU A 161 3.51 -7.42 -11.00
N GLU A 162 3.70 -8.04 -12.16
CA GLU A 162 4.19 -7.35 -13.35
C GLU A 162 3.27 -6.23 -13.83
N LYS A 163 1.95 -6.47 -13.76
CA LYS A 163 0.94 -5.47 -14.10
C LYS A 163 0.95 -4.36 -13.06
N VAL A 164 1.03 -4.70 -11.78
CA VAL A 164 1.16 -3.70 -10.71
C VAL A 164 2.44 -2.88 -10.89
N LEU A 165 3.59 -3.47 -11.21
CA LEU A 165 4.85 -2.74 -11.41
C LEU A 165 4.81 -1.80 -12.62
N LYS A 166 4.05 -2.15 -13.66
CA LYS A 166 3.77 -1.26 -14.80
C LYS A 166 2.82 -0.14 -14.39
N ASP A 167 1.76 -0.47 -13.66
CA ASP A 167 0.72 0.47 -13.21
C ASP A 167 1.21 1.39 -12.06
N ILE A 168 2.24 0.97 -11.32
CA ILE A 168 2.94 1.78 -10.30
C ILE A 168 3.60 3.00 -10.93
N LYS A 169 3.91 2.99 -12.25
CA LYS A 169 4.30 4.20 -13.02
C LYS A 169 3.12 5.18 -13.22
N GLY A 170 2.21 5.25 -12.25
CA GLY A 170 0.82 5.63 -12.46
C GLY A 170 0.03 5.80 -11.16
N ARG A 171 0.23 4.94 -10.15
CA ARG A 171 -0.59 4.90 -8.92
C ARG A 171 0.20 4.45 -7.67
N TYR A 172 0.44 5.40 -6.77
CA TYR A 172 1.36 5.42 -5.62
C TYR A 172 0.99 4.48 -4.48
N PHE A 173 -0.30 4.28 -4.25
CA PHE A 173 -0.79 3.48 -3.14
C PHE A 173 -0.34 2.01 -3.24
N LEU A 174 -0.15 1.51 -4.46
CA LEU A 174 0.39 0.18 -4.75
C LEU A 174 1.88 0.07 -4.39
N GLY A 175 2.63 1.16 -4.41
CA GLY A 175 4.06 1.19 -4.09
C GLY A 175 4.38 0.88 -2.62
N LEU A 176 3.43 1.08 -1.70
CA LEU A 176 3.55 0.64 -0.30
C LEU A 176 3.70 -0.88 -0.20
N PHE A 177 2.97 -1.63 -1.04
CA PHE A 177 3.00 -3.10 -1.09
C PHE A 177 4.28 -3.65 -1.74
N PHE A 178 4.83 -2.95 -2.73
CA PHE A 178 5.97 -3.44 -3.53
C PHE A 178 7.33 -2.92 -3.08
N SER A 179 7.47 -2.58 -1.80
CA SER A 179 8.77 -2.39 -1.17
C SER A 179 9.53 -3.74 -1.07
N LYS A 180 9.99 -4.24 -2.22
CA LYS A 180 11.16 -5.12 -2.32
C LYS A 180 12.38 -4.50 -1.60
N ALA A 181 12.35 -3.20 -1.30
CA ALA A 181 13.31 -2.50 -0.46
C ALA A 181 13.33 -2.96 1.01
N LEU A 182 12.28 -3.62 1.52
CA LEU A 182 12.34 -4.27 2.84
C LEU A 182 13.06 -5.62 2.85
N LYS A 183 13.19 -6.31 1.69
CA LYS A 183 13.95 -7.56 1.61
C LYS A 183 15.47 -7.37 1.64
N LYS A 184 15.96 -6.14 1.42
CA LYS A 184 17.40 -5.81 1.41
C LYS A 184 17.88 -5.10 2.68
N LEU A 185 17.03 -4.94 3.69
CA LEU A 185 17.49 -4.62 5.04
C LEU A 185 17.80 -5.94 5.75
N GLU A 186 19.08 -6.27 5.63
CA GLU A 186 19.81 -7.48 5.97
C GLU A 186 19.47 -8.16 7.30
N LYS A 187 19.78 -9.46 7.32
CA LYS A 187 19.57 -10.48 8.35
C LYS A 187 20.13 -10.21 9.76
N ASN A 188 20.46 -8.99 10.17
CA ASN A 188 21.11 -8.76 11.46
C ASN A 188 20.30 -7.80 12.36
N ASN A 189 20.05 -8.24 13.61
CA ASN A 189 19.51 -7.48 14.76
C ASN A 189 18.07 -6.97 14.70
N TYR A 190 17.15 -7.79 14.18
CA TYR A 190 15.73 -7.52 14.35
C TYR A 190 15.10 -8.42 15.39
N PHE A 191 14.33 -7.81 16.28
CA PHE A 191 13.60 -8.51 17.32
C PHE A 191 12.12 -8.14 17.19
N ASP A 192 11.26 -9.15 17.25
CA ASP A 192 9.83 -8.91 17.29
C ASP A 192 9.48 -8.36 18.66
N ILE A 193 8.51 -7.46 18.72
CA ILE A 193 8.19 -6.75 19.95
C ILE A 193 7.82 -7.70 21.08
N ASP A 194 7.18 -8.83 20.75
CA ASP A 194 6.88 -9.88 21.70
C ASP A 194 8.15 -10.47 22.31
N SER A 195 9.23 -10.68 21.55
CA SER A 195 10.48 -11.19 22.11
C SER A 195 11.30 -10.15 22.88
N VAL A 196 10.93 -8.87 22.77
CA VAL A 196 11.58 -7.76 23.47
C VAL A 196 10.86 -7.41 24.76
N ILE A 197 9.53 -7.29 24.70
CA ILE A 197 8.68 -6.86 25.83
C ILE A 197 8.17 -8.07 26.63
N TRP A 198 7.84 -9.18 25.95
CA TRP A 198 7.28 -10.39 26.58
C TRP A 198 8.09 -11.64 26.22
N PRO A 199 9.37 -11.73 26.66
CA PRO A 199 10.25 -12.85 26.30
C PRO A 199 9.75 -14.22 26.80
N ASP A 200 8.80 -14.25 27.73
CA ASP A 200 8.09 -15.43 28.23
C ASP A 200 6.85 -15.82 27.39
N GLY A 201 6.51 -15.02 26.37
CA GLY A 201 5.41 -15.27 25.44
C GLY A 201 4.03 -14.83 25.93
N ASN A 202 3.93 -14.09 27.03
CA ASN A 202 2.65 -13.71 27.61
C ASN A 202 2.14 -12.35 27.07
N CYS A 203 1.71 -12.34 25.81
CA CYS A 203 1.19 -11.14 25.12
C CYS A 203 -0.31 -10.87 25.37
N GLU A 204 -0.89 -11.40 26.45
CA GLU A 204 -2.32 -11.34 26.77
C GLU A 204 -2.88 -9.91 26.99
N ASN A 205 -2.01 -8.92 27.22
CA ASN A 205 -2.41 -7.55 27.55
C ASN A 205 -2.39 -6.54 26.38
N ALA A 206 -1.93 -6.92 25.18
CA ALA A 206 -2.14 -6.10 23.99
C ALA A 206 -3.66 -6.11 23.69
N ARG A 207 -4.37 -5.04 24.04
CA ARG A 207 -5.84 -5.01 23.91
C ARG A 207 -6.22 -5.20 22.45
N PHE A 208 -6.88 -6.33 22.17
CA PHE A 208 -7.37 -6.71 20.86
C PHE A 208 -8.82 -6.21 20.69
N TRP A 209 -9.03 -5.45 19.60
CA TRP A 209 -10.31 -4.90 19.09
C TRP A 209 -10.86 -3.66 19.78
#